data_AF-A0A3A8WNB7-F1
#
_entry.id   AF-A0A3A8WNB7-F1
#
_cell.length_a   1.000
_cell.length_b   1.000
_cell.length_c   1.000
_cell.angle_alpha   90.00
_cell.angle_beta   90.00
_cell.angle_gamma   90.00
#
_symmetry.space_group_name_H-M   'P 1'
#
loop_
_entity.id
_entity.type
_entity.pdbx_description
1 polymer ?
#
loop_
_entity_poly.entity_id
_entity_poly.type
_entity_poly.pdbx_seq_one_letter_code
_entity_poly.pdbx_strand_id
1 'polypeptide(L)'
;MALYYCDKCGHLWQYHGGKQDDICDICKNRLRPVPDEYFENPDFKVLLSKDMEQKLIRDLVLTSPNFDQYYFDNKDDIQLQQWEEYRAMMEHGRAVLEGRDIGNQYGVSCPYCHATNVKRISVASKALHTAVFGIFSMGRNSKQWHCNHCNSDF
;
A
#
# COMPACT_ATOMS: atom_id res chain seq x y z
N MET A 1 18.24 17.03 -2.30
CA MET A 1 17.42 16.52 -1.18
C MET A 1 17.26 17.67 -0.21
N ALA A 2 16.04 17.97 0.22
CA ALA A 2 15.76 19.06 1.15
C ALA A 2 14.81 18.54 2.23
N LEU A 3 14.96 19.07 3.44
CA LEU A 3 14.11 18.77 4.57
C LEU A 3 13.05 19.87 4.72
N TYR A 4 11.81 19.44 4.91
CA TYR A 4 10.66 20.31 5.11
C TYR A 4 10.03 20.04 6.47
N TYR A 5 9.33 21.03 6.99
CA TYR A 5 8.54 20.90 8.21
C TYR A 5 7.11 21.37 7.96
N CYS A 6 6.20 20.86 8.78
CA CYS A 6 4.83 21.33 8.84
C CYS A 6 4.65 22.28 10.02
N ASP A 7 4.18 23.50 9.75
CA ASP A 7 3.86 24.53 10.75
C ASP A 7 2.54 24.26 11.51
N LYS A 8 1.80 23.20 11.15
CA LYS A 8 0.56 22.79 11.81
C LYS A 8 0.76 21.63 12.78
N CYS A 9 1.48 20.58 12.37
CA CYS A 9 1.66 19.35 13.16
C CYS A 9 3.11 19.07 13.57
N GLY A 10 4.08 19.87 13.11
CA GLY A 10 5.50 19.66 13.40
C GLY A 10 6.14 18.46 12.72
N HIS A 11 5.44 17.80 11.78
CA HIS A 11 6.01 16.69 11.02
C HIS A 11 7.17 17.16 10.13
N LEU A 12 8.25 16.39 10.10
CA LEU A 12 9.43 16.60 9.26
C LEU A 12 9.38 15.66 8.06
N TRP A 13 9.51 16.22 6.87
CA TRP A 13 9.44 15.47 5.61
C TRP A 13 10.75 15.58 4.83
N GLN A 14 11.37 14.44 4.52
CA GLN A 14 12.54 14.37 3.65
C GLN A 14 12.15 14.18 2.19
N TYR A 15 12.56 15.11 1.33
CA TYR A 15 12.27 15.02 -0.10
C TYR A 15 13.35 14.22 -0.87
N HIS A 16 12.90 13.16 -1.56
CA HIS A 16 13.75 12.23 -2.30
C HIS A 16 13.78 12.40 -3.83
N GLY A 17 13.23 13.51 -4.37
CA GLY A 17 13.15 13.78 -5.82
C GLY A 17 11.79 13.38 -6.44
N GLY A 18 11.27 14.19 -7.37
CA GLY A 18 9.94 14.01 -8.00
C GLY A 18 9.12 15.31 -8.11
N LYS A 19 7.84 15.25 -8.49
CA LYS A 19 6.95 16.42 -8.33
C LYS A 19 6.77 16.65 -6.83
N GLN A 20 7.05 17.86 -6.36
CA GLN A 20 6.92 18.22 -4.95
C GLN A 20 5.42 18.27 -4.61
N ASP A 21 4.93 17.27 -3.87
CA ASP A 21 3.68 17.44 -3.15
C ASP A 21 4.00 18.34 -1.97
N ASP A 22 3.62 19.62 -2.07
CA ASP A 22 3.82 20.64 -1.04
C ASP A 22 2.94 20.38 0.20
N ILE A 23 2.46 19.16 0.42
CA ILE A 23 1.37 18.84 1.35
C ILE A 23 1.86 17.79 2.36
N CYS A 24 1.62 18.05 3.65
CA CYS A 24 1.91 17.13 4.73
C CYS A 24 0.98 15.90 4.67
N ASP A 25 1.52 14.69 4.77
CA ASP A 25 0.78 13.41 4.85
C ASP A 25 -0.13 13.33 6.09
N ILE A 26 0.29 13.92 7.20
CA ILE A 26 -0.45 13.85 8.47
C ILE A 26 -1.66 14.77 8.47
N CYS A 27 -1.44 16.08 8.32
CA CYS A 27 -2.48 17.09 8.54
C CYS A 27 -2.97 17.78 7.25
N LYS A 28 -2.40 17.41 6.09
CA LYS A 28 -2.68 17.98 4.76
C LYS A 28 -2.41 19.48 4.64
N ASN A 29 -1.67 20.08 5.57
CA ASN A 29 -1.23 21.46 5.46
C ASN A 29 -0.02 21.61 4.52
N ARG A 30 0.21 22.83 4.04
CA ARG A 30 1.35 23.14 3.18
C ARG A 30 2.67 22.99 3.95
N LEU A 31 3.62 22.23 3.39
CA LEU A 31 4.97 22.07 3.92
C LEU A 31 5.83 23.30 3.62
N ARG A 32 6.75 23.62 4.54
CA ARG A 32 7.70 24.71 4.42
C ARG A 32 9.12 24.17 4.51
N PRO A 33 10.09 24.72 3.76
CA PRO A 33 11.48 24.30 3.88
C PRO A 33 12.00 24.65 5.27
N VAL A 34 12.78 23.75 5.86
CA VAL A 34 13.47 24.03 7.12
C VAL A 34 14.52 25.12 6.89
N PRO A 35 14.55 26.21 7.69
CA PRO A 35 15.57 27.25 7.55
C PRO A 35 16.98 26.72 7.81
N ASP A 36 17.95 27.33 7.11
CA ASP A 36 19.35 26.88 7.13
C ASP A 36 19.99 26.89 8.53
N GLU A 37 19.50 27.77 9.41
CA GLU A 37 19.96 27.96 10.79
C GLU A 37 19.78 26.72 11.68
N TYR A 38 18.89 25.81 11.31
CA TYR A 38 18.62 24.58 12.06
C TYR A 38 19.53 23.42 11.64
N PHE A 39 20.33 23.57 10.57
CA PHE A 39 21.28 22.55 10.16
C PHE A 39 22.67 22.84 10.72
N GLU A 40 23.26 21.85 11.38
CA GLU A 40 24.65 21.91 11.86
C GLU A 40 25.66 21.92 10.70
N ASN A 41 25.31 21.24 9.59
CA ASN A 41 26.13 21.18 8.39
C ASN A 41 25.35 21.71 7.17
N PRO A 42 25.76 22.84 6.57
CA PRO A 42 25.08 23.42 5.42
C PRO A 42 25.15 22.56 4.15
N ASP A 43 26.10 21.64 4.05
CA ASP A 43 26.22 20.71 2.92
C ASP A 43 25.31 19.48 3.07
N PHE A 44 24.78 19.22 4.27
CA PHE A 44 23.97 18.03 4.58
C PHE A 44 22.61 18.40 5.19
N LYS A 45 21.74 19.02 4.39
CA LYS A 45 20.39 19.48 4.78
C LYS A 45 19.32 18.39 4.71
N VAL A 46 19.65 17.23 5.26
CA VAL A 46 18.86 16.00 5.10
C VAL A 46 18.23 15.55 6.42
N LEU A 47 18.91 15.80 7.53
CA LEU A 47 18.51 15.38 8.87
C LEU A 47 18.79 16.51 9.88
N LEU A 48 17.95 16.58 10.90
CA LEU A 48 18.15 17.44 12.07
C LEU A 48 18.63 16.59 13.24
N SER A 49 19.53 17.13 14.06
CA SER A 49 19.79 16.57 15.38
C SER A 49 18.56 16.76 16.27
N LYS A 50 18.41 15.91 17.29
CA LYS A 50 17.25 15.98 18.21
C LYS A 50 17.12 17.36 18.87
N ASP A 51 18.25 17.98 19.19
CA ASP A 51 18.28 19.29 19.84
C ASP A 51 17.78 20.40 18.90
N MET A 52 18.20 20.36 17.62
CA MET A 52 17.75 21.32 16.61
C MET A 52 16.29 21.11 16.20
N GLU A 53 15.83 19.86 16.15
CA GLU A 53 14.43 19.54 15.95
C GLU A 53 13.56 20.12 17.08
N GLN A 54 13.95 19.92 18.34
CA GLN A 54 13.23 20.50 19.47
C GLN A 54 13.20 22.03 19.41
N LYS A 55 14.31 22.65 19.01
CA LYS A 55 14.38 24.11 18.83
C LYS A 55 13.44 24.56 17.71
N LEU A 56 13.42 23.88 16.57
CA LEU A 56 12.51 24.17 15.46
C LEU A 56 11.04 24.05 15.90
N ILE A 57 10.70 23.00 16.63
CA ILE A 57 9.35 22.80 17.15
C ILE A 57 8.96 23.97 18.06
N ARG A 58 9.81 24.32 19.02
CA ARG A 58 9.54 25.44 19.94
C ARG A 58 9.39 26.78 19.23
N ASP A 59 10.28 27.09 18.31
CA ASP A 59 10.40 28.43 17.73
C ASP A 59 9.46 28.66 16.54
N LEU A 60 9.18 27.62 15.74
CA LEU A 60 8.43 27.74 14.47
C LEU A 60 7.08 27.00 14.48
N VAL A 61 6.96 25.88 15.19
CA VAL A 61 5.73 25.07 15.18
C VAL A 61 4.78 25.54 16.27
N LEU A 62 5.21 25.58 17.54
CA LEU A 62 4.36 25.96 18.67
C LEU A 62 3.92 27.44 18.64
N THR A 63 4.69 28.29 17.98
CA THR A 63 4.39 29.73 17.80
C THR A 63 3.54 30.01 16.56
N SER A 64 3.32 29.00 15.71
CA SER A 64 2.59 29.16 14.45
C SER A 64 1.10 29.40 14.70
N PRO A 65 0.45 30.31 13.96
CA PRO A 65 -1.00 30.49 14.02
C PRO A 65 -1.77 29.27 13.47
N ASN A 66 -1.10 28.41 12.70
CA ASN A 66 -1.69 27.20 12.13
C ASN A 66 -1.51 25.98 13.04
N PHE A 67 -0.85 26.14 14.19
CA PHE A 67 -0.55 25.03 15.08
C PHE A 67 -1.83 24.33 15.57
N ASP A 68 -1.82 23.01 15.51
CA ASP A 68 -2.93 22.18 15.93
C ASP A 68 -2.42 21.08 16.87
N GLN A 69 -2.79 21.21 18.14
CA GLN A 69 -2.37 20.31 19.22
C GLN A 69 -2.76 18.86 18.93
N TYR A 70 -3.95 18.62 18.35
CA TYR A 70 -4.42 17.27 18.06
C TYR A 70 -3.48 16.56 17.08
N TYR A 71 -3.16 17.23 15.96
CA TYR A 71 -2.25 16.62 14.98
C TYR A 71 -0.83 16.50 15.51
N PHE A 72 -0.37 17.42 16.37
CA PHE A 72 0.96 17.33 16.96
C PHE A 72 1.09 16.12 17.90
N ASP A 73 0.08 15.87 18.73
CA ASP A 73 0.08 14.77 19.70
C ASP A 73 -0.20 13.41 19.06
N ASN A 74 -1.02 13.36 18.01
CA ASN A 74 -1.46 12.12 17.36
C ASN A 74 -0.72 11.81 16.05
N LYS A 75 0.33 12.58 15.70
CA LYS A 75 1.05 12.43 14.42
C LYS A 75 1.56 11.01 14.18
N ASP A 76 2.14 10.38 15.20
CA ASP A 76 2.74 9.05 15.10
C ASP A 76 1.66 7.98 14.88
N ASP A 77 0.53 8.10 15.59
CA ASP A 77 -0.62 7.20 15.45
C ASP A 77 -1.29 7.34 14.07
N ILE A 78 -1.49 8.59 13.60
CA ILE A 78 -2.02 8.87 12.27
C ILE A 78 -1.11 8.26 11.20
N GLN A 79 0.20 8.44 11.34
CA GLN A 79 1.16 7.91 10.41
C GLN A 79 1.13 6.37 10.42
N LEU A 80 1.08 5.74 11.59
CA LEU A 80 0.97 4.29 11.72
C LEU A 80 -0.30 3.74 11.07
N GLN A 81 -1.45 4.37 11.32
CA GLN A 81 -2.72 3.99 10.69
C GLN A 81 -2.64 4.06 9.16
N GLN A 82 -2.07 5.14 8.61
CA GLN A 82 -1.87 5.27 7.17
C GLN A 82 -0.95 4.16 6.62
N TRP A 83 0.11 3.80 7.34
CA TRP A 83 0.98 2.69 6.95
C TRP A 83 0.28 1.33 6.99
N GLU A 84 -0.56 1.09 7.99
CA GLU A 84 -1.36 -0.13 8.11
C GLU A 84 -2.39 -0.24 6.98
N GLU A 85 -3.11 0.84 6.69
CA GLU A 85 -4.05 0.91 5.56
C GLU A 85 -3.34 0.68 4.23
N TYR A 86 -2.21 1.36 4.01
CA TYR A 86 -1.40 1.16 2.80
C TYR A 86 -0.92 -0.29 2.70
N ARG A 87 -0.46 -0.88 3.80
CA ARG A 87 -0.02 -2.28 3.84
C ARG A 87 -1.17 -3.24 3.52
N ALA A 88 -2.34 -3.01 4.11
CA ALA A 88 -3.54 -3.81 3.86
C ALA A 88 -3.99 -3.69 2.39
N MET A 89 -3.96 -2.48 1.83
CA MET A 89 -4.25 -2.22 0.42
C MET A 89 -3.26 -2.96 -0.49
N MET A 90 -1.97 -2.90 -0.19
CA MET A 90 -0.92 -3.58 -0.95
C MET A 90 -1.03 -5.10 -0.86
N GLU A 91 -1.33 -5.65 0.32
CA GLU A 91 -1.59 -7.07 0.52
C GLU A 91 -2.82 -7.53 -0.26
N HIS A 92 -3.91 -6.77 -0.21
CA HIS A 92 -5.10 -7.04 -1.00
C HIS A 92 -4.80 -6.99 -2.50
N GLY A 93 -4.09 -5.96 -2.98
CA GLY A 93 -3.67 -5.86 -4.39
C GLY A 93 -2.81 -7.05 -4.83
N ARG A 94 -1.91 -7.51 -3.97
CA ARG A 94 -1.14 -8.74 -4.19
C ARG A 94 -2.02 -9.97 -4.27
N ALA A 95 -3.00 -10.12 -3.38
CA ALA A 95 -3.95 -11.23 -3.41
C ALA A 95 -4.76 -11.26 -4.72
N VAL A 96 -5.19 -10.10 -5.23
CA VAL A 96 -5.86 -9.99 -6.54
C VAL A 96 -4.95 -10.47 -7.67
N LEU A 97 -3.70 -10.00 -7.69
CA LEU A 97 -2.72 -10.42 -8.70
C LEU A 97 -2.41 -11.91 -8.65
N GLU A 98 -2.40 -12.52 -7.46
CA GLU A 98 -2.19 -13.96 -7.26
C GLU A 98 -3.48 -14.80 -7.42
N GLY A 99 -4.63 -14.17 -7.70
CA GLY A 99 -5.93 -14.83 -7.81
C GLY A 99 -6.41 -15.46 -6.49
N ARG A 100 -6.04 -14.86 -5.36
CA ARG A 100 -6.36 -15.29 -3.99
C ARG A 100 -7.39 -14.40 -3.29
N ASP A 101 -7.74 -13.29 -3.90
CA ASP A 101 -8.73 -12.31 -3.42
C ASP A 101 -10.13 -12.91 -3.31
N ILE A 102 -10.53 -13.71 -4.29
CA ILE A 102 -11.85 -14.36 -4.33
C ILE A 102 -11.67 -15.84 -4.01
N GLY A 103 -11.94 -16.20 -2.76
CA GLY A 103 -12.07 -17.59 -2.36
C GLY A 103 -13.28 -18.27 -3.01
N ASN A 104 -13.28 -19.60 -3.00
CA ASN A 104 -14.45 -20.38 -3.39
C ASN A 104 -15.09 -21.06 -2.17
N GLN A 105 -16.40 -21.30 -2.25
CA GLN A 105 -17.18 -21.96 -1.19
C GLN A 105 -16.73 -23.39 -0.84
N TYR A 106 -15.84 -23.98 -1.64
CA TYR A 106 -15.39 -25.35 -1.49
C TYR A 106 -14.01 -25.46 -0.81
N GLY A 107 -13.35 -24.35 -0.52
CA GLY A 107 -12.02 -24.33 0.09
C GLY A 107 -10.91 -24.93 -0.79
N VAL A 108 -11.11 -25.00 -2.11
CA VAL A 108 -10.16 -25.63 -3.04
C VAL A 108 -9.13 -24.63 -3.54
N SER A 109 -7.86 -24.98 -3.53
CA SER A 109 -6.78 -24.19 -4.13
C SER A 109 -6.22 -24.86 -5.38
N CYS A 110 -5.75 -24.06 -6.32
CA CYS A 110 -5.08 -24.58 -7.52
C CYS A 110 -3.72 -25.18 -7.14
N PRO A 111 -3.41 -26.43 -7.51
CA PRO A 111 -2.13 -27.05 -7.16
C PRO A 111 -0.94 -26.46 -7.93
N TYR A 112 -1.18 -25.72 -9.03
CA TYR A 112 -0.13 -25.18 -9.88
C TYR A 112 0.29 -23.76 -9.50
N CYS A 113 -0.68 -22.89 -9.18
CA CYS A 113 -0.42 -21.48 -8.88
C CYS A 113 -0.89 -21.05 -7.48
N HIS A 114 -1.52 -21.97 -6.72
CA HIS A 114 -2.07 -21.71 -5.38
C HIS A 114 -3.10 -20.57 -5.32
N ALA A 115 -3.72 -20.23 -6.44
CA ALA A 115 -4.86 -19.33 -6.50
C ALA A 115 -6.11 -20.00 -5.88
N THR A 116 -6.97 -19.21 -5.24
CA THR A 116 -8.24 -19.68 -4.65
C THR A 116 -9.44 -19.38 -5.54
N ASN A 117 -9.24 -18.64 -6.64
CA ASN A 117 -10.25 -18.32 -7.65
C ASN A 117 -10.60 -19.51 -8.57
N VAL A 118 -10.92 -20.66 -7.96
CA VAL A 118 -11.23 -21.92 -8.61
C VAL A 118 -12.74 -22.11 -8.73
N LYS A 119 -13.20 -22.56 -9.89
CA LYS A 119 -14.62 -22.90 -10.14
C LYS A 119 -14.81 -24.38 -10.46
N ARG A 120 -15.97 -24.91 -10.13
CA ARG A 120 -16.34 -26.29 -10.47
C ARG A 120 -16.65 -26.38 -11.96
N ILE A 121 -16.07 -27.35 -12.66
CA ILE A 121 -16.43 -27.64 -14.05
C ILE A 121 -17.83 -28.28 -14.06
N SER A 122 -18.78 -27.62 -14.72
CA SER A 122 -20.16 -28.11 -14.81
C SER A 122 -20.27 -29.34 -15.71
N VAL A 123 -21.24 -30.21 -15.42
CA VAL A 123 -21.51 -31.40 -16.24
C VAL A 123 -21.86 -31.01 -17.69
N ALA A 124 -22.60 -29.91 -17.86
CA ALA A 124 -22.92 -29.36 -19.18
C ALA A 124 -21.66 -28.94 -19.95
N SER A 125 -20.69 -28.29 -19.29
CA SER A 125 -19.41 -27.91 -19.92
C SER A 125 -18.62 -29.14 -20.37
N LYS A 126 -18.60 -30.22 -19.56
CA LYS A 126 -17.99 -31.49 -19.94
C LYS A 126 -18.71 -32.14 -21.12
N ALA A 127 -20.04 -32.18 -21.09
CA ALA A 127 -20.84 -32.76 -22.17
C ALA A 127 -20.62 -32.02 -23.50
N LEU A 128 -20.61 -30.69 -23.48
CA LEU A 128 -20.30 -29.87 -24.66
C LEU A 128 -18.88 -30.12 -25.18
N HIS A 129 -17.88 -30.15 -24.29
CA HIS A 129 -16.51 -30.47 -24.68
C HIS A 129 -16.41 -31.84 -25.32
N THR A 130 -17.12 -32.83 -24.77
CA THR A 130 -17.22 -34.20 -25.32
C THR A 130 -17.88 -34.22 -26.69
N ALA A 131 -18.94 -33.43 -26.90
CA ALA A 131 -19.60 -33.34 -28.20
C ALA A 131 -18.67 -32.75 -29.28
N VAL A 132 -17.78 -31.81 -28.91
CA VAL A 132 -16.84 -31.17 -29.86
C VAL A 132 -15.60 -32.03 -30.12
N PHE A 133 -14.98 -32.59 -29.07
CA PHE A 133 -13.69 -33.29 -29.18
C PHE A 133 -13.79 -34.83 -29.12
N GLY A 134 -15.00 -35.37 -28.98
CA GLY A 134 -15.25 -36.83 -28.92
C GLY A 134 -14.38 -37.51 -27.86
N ILE A 135 -13.74 -38.62 -28.24
CA ILE A 135 -12.86 -39.41 -27.37
C ILE A 135 -11.66 -38.61 -26.83
N PHE A 136 -11.22 -37.55 -27.53
CA PHE A 136 -10.11 -36.71 -27.07
C PHE A 136 -10.49 -35.83 -25.85
N SER A 137 -11.75 -35.83 -25.41
CA SER A 137 -12.20 -35.11 -24.20
C SER A 137 -11.87 -35.78 -22.87
N MET A 138 -11.40 -37.04 -22.87
CA MET A 138 -11.21 -37.82 -21.64
C MET A 138 -10.29 -37.11 -20.62
N GLY A 139 -9.25 -36.42 -21.11
CA GLY A 139 -8.31 -35.67 -20.26
C GLY A 139 -9.01 -34.60 -19.41
N ARG A 140 -9.85 -33.75 -20.03
CA ARG A 140 -10.61 -32.69 -19.34
C ARG A 140 -11.80 -33.23 -18.56
N ASN A 141 -12.50 -34.23 -19.07
CA ASN A 141 -13.70 -34.77 -18.42
C ASN A 141 -13.44 -35.40 -17.06
N SER A 142 -12.23 -35.94 -16.84
CA SER A 142 -11.80 -36.47 -15.55
C SER A 142 -11.55 -35.40 -14.49
N LYS A 143 -11.33 -34.14 -14.89
CA LYS A 143 -11.04 -33.01 -13.99
C LYS A 143 -12.31 -32.44 -13.39
N GLN A 144 -12.25 -31.96 -12.15
CA GLN A 144 -13.42 -31.46 -11.44
C GLN A 144 -13.41 -29.93 -11.31
N TRP A 145 -12.23 -29.32 -11.36
CA TRP A 145 -11.99 -27.92 -11.04
C TRP A 145 -11.28 -27.20 -12.18
N HIS A 146 -11.54 -25.91 -12.31
CA HIS A 146 -10.87 -25.00 -13.23
C HIS A 146 -10.37 -23.78 -12.47
N CYS A 147 -9.08 -23.49 -12.58
CA CYS A 147 -8.47 -22.28 -12.02
C CYS A 147 -8.63 -21.11 -12.99
N ASN A 148 -9.28 -20.02 -12.58
CA ASN A 148 -9.43 -18.85 -13.44
C ASN A 148 -8.16 -18.00 -13.51
N HIS A 149 -7.20 -18.17 -12.59
CA HIS A 149 -5.93 -17.43 -12.61
C HIS A 149 -4.95 -17.96 -13.68
N CYS A 150 -4.65 -19.27 -13.67
CA CYS A 150 -3.70 -19.86 -14.62
C CYS A 150 -4.36 -20.68 -15.74
N ASN A 151 -5.70 -20.67 -15.83
CA ASN A 151 -6.50 -21.37 -16.85
C ASN A 151 -6.30 -22.91 -16.90
N SER A 152 -5.87 -23.52 -15.80
CA SER A 152 -5.66 -24.97 -15.72
C SER A 152 -6.91 -25.71 -15.23
N ASP A 153 -7.13 -26.92 -15.75
CA ASP A 153 -8.14 -27.87 -15.27
C ASP A 153 -7.48 -28.97 -14.43
N PHE A 154 -8.02 -29.26 -13.23
CA PHE A 154 -7.48 -30.28 -12.33
C PHE A 154 -8.55 -31.08 -11.55
#